data_AF-A0A085W8P7-F1
#
_entry.id   AF-A0A085W8P7-F1
#
_cell.length_a   1.000
_cell.length_b   1.000
_cell.length_c   1.000
_cell.angle_alpha   90.00
_cell.angle_beta   90.00
_cell.angle_gamma   90.00
#
_symmetry.space_group_name_H-M   'P 1'
#
loop_
_entity.id
_entity.type
_entity.pdbx_description
1 polymer ?
#
loop_
_entity_poly.entity_id
_entity_poly.type
_entity_poly.pdbx_seq_one_letter_code
_entity_poly.pdbx_strand_id
1 'polypeptide(L)'
;MLQLLLASQQRIRHFTALALRLGHAQGATPAELSGTAARVARYFTQRLPQHFEAEDFALLPRLFTTTISTEMMRHLWGMKLQHEAIEQALSKLVPLWLTLRDSPERYGELAESLARGSQQLMLLMEVHLHLEEQYLFPLVRTCLPPEALEELATEVLRGRDLLN
;
A
#
# COMPACT_ATOMS: atom_id res chain seq x y z
N MET A 1 5.23 16.54 -3.81
CA MET A 1 5.19 15.08 -4.08
C MET A 1 5.53 14.23 -2.85
N LEU A 2 6.78 14.21 -2.39
CA LEU A 2 7.25 13.27 -1.36
C LEU A 2 6.43 13.29 -0.06
N GLN A 3 5.95 14.46 0.36
CA GLN A 3 5.07 14.55 1.52
C GLN A 3 3.73 13.81 1.33
N LEU A 4 3.19 13.74 0.10
CA LEU A 4 1.97 12.98 -0.21
C LEU A 4 2.21 11.47 -0.13
N LEU A 5 3.37 10.99 -0.58
CA LEU A 5 3.77 9.59 -0.48
C LEU A 5 4.04 9.21 0.98
N LEU A 6 4.79 10.01 1.73
CA LEU A 6 5.00 9.80 3.17
C LEU A 6 3.68 9.78 3.96
N ALA A 7 2.75 10.68 3.65
CA ALA A 7 1.41 10.65 4.24
C ALA A 7 0.61 9.41 3.81
N SER A 8 0.83 8.89 2.60
CA SER A 8 0.28 7.60 2.16
C SER A 8 0.86 6.44 2.96
N GLN A 9 2.17 6.39 3.22
CA GLN A 9 2.79 5.34 4.02
C GLN A 9 2.20 5.26 5.44
N GLN A 10 1.94 6.41 6.08
CA GLN A 10 1.26 6.42 7.38
C GLN A 10 -0.13 5.77 7.31
N ARG A 11 -0.89 6.01 6.23
CA ARG A 11 -2.17 5.33 6.00
C ARG A 11 -1.98 3.84 5.73
N ILE A 12 -0.96 3.45 4.97
CA ILE A 12 -0.65 2.03 4.71
C ILE A 12 -0.43 1.31 6.04
N ARG A 13 0.44 1.85 6.91
CA ARG A 13 0.70 1.30 8.24
C ARG A 13 -0.57 1.21 9.10
N HIS A 14 -1.39 2.26 9.10
CA HIS A 14 -2.66 2.26 9.83
C HIS A 14 -3.59 1.14 9.37
N PHE A 15 -3.83 1.02 8.05
CA PHE A 15 -4.77 0.05 7.52
C PHE A 15 -4.25 -1.39 7.59
N THR A 16 -2.94 -1.60 7.49
CA THR A 16 -2.32 -2.91 7.70
C THR A 16 -2.42 -3.35 9.16
N ALA A 17 -2.20 -2.44 10.11
CA ALA A 17 -2.44 -2.72 11.53
C ALA A 17 -3.93 -2.99 11.82
N LEU A 18 -4.84 -2.26 11.16
CA LEU A 18 -6.27 -2.48 11.28
C LEU A 18 -6.70 -3.85 10.72
N ALA A 19 -6.14 -4.27 9.59
CA ALA A 19 -6.36 -5.59 9.01
C ALA A 19 -5.89 -6.71 9.96
N LEU A 20 -4.71 -6.56 10.56
CA LEU A 20 -4.19 -7.51 11.55
C LEU A 20 -5.11 -7.60 12.77
N ARG A 21 -5.54 -6.46 13.32
CA ARG A 21 -6.49 -6.41 14.44
C ARG A 21 -7.81 -7.08 14.10
N LEU A 22 -8.29 -6.95 12.86
CA LEU A 22 -9.52 -7.59 12.41
C LEU A 22 -9.42 -9.12 12.48
N GLY A 23 -8.26 -9.72 12.21
CA GLY A 23 -8.03 -11.16 12.39
C GLY A 23 -8.02 -11.65 13.85
N HIS A 24 -7.95 -10.72 14.81
CA HIS A 24 -7.90 -10.97 16.26
C HIS A 24 -9.06 -10.28 17.01
N ALA A 25 -10.15 -9.97 16.31
CA ALA A 25 -11.32 -9.27 16.84
C ALA A 25 -12.34 -10.20 17.53
N GLN A 26 -11.88 -11.23 18.26
CA GLN A 26 -12.77 -12.10 19.04
C GLN A 26 -13.60 -11.26 20.02
N GLY A 27 -14.92 -11.46 20.00
CA GLY A 27 -15.87 -10.72 20.85
C GLY A 27 -16.30 -9.36 20.30
N ALA A 28 -15.80 -8.92 19.14
CA ALA A 28 -16.32 -7.74 18.46
C ALA A 28 -17.76 -7.94 18.00
N THR A 29 -18.53 -6.87 17.98
CA THR A 29 -19.91 -6.90 17.50
C THR A 29 -19.97 -7.07 15.98
N PRO A 30 -21.08 -7.62 15.42
CA PRO A 30 -21.25 -7.73 13.98
C PRO A 30 -21.09 -6.39 13.23
N ALA A 31 -21.54 -5.29 13.82
CA ALA A 31 -21.41 -3.96 13.23
C ALA A 31 -19.96 -3.48 13.17
N GLU A 32 -19.16 -3.73 14.21
CA GLU A 32 -17.73 -3.38 14.25
C GLU A 32 -16.94 -4.20 13.23
N LEU A 33 -17.21 -5.50 13.11
CA LEU A 33 -16.59 -6.39 12.14
C LEU A 33 -16.89 -5.93 10.71
N SER A 34 -18.18 -5.74 10.40
CA SER A 34 -18.61 -5.34 9.06
C SER A 34 -18.04 -3.97 8.67
N GLY A 35 -18.15 -2.98 9.56
CA GLY A 35 -17.65 -1.62 9.30
C GLY A 35 -16.13 -1.57 9.15
N THR A 36 -15.39 -2.33 9.96
CA THR A 36 -13.93 -2.40 9.85
C THR A 36 -13.49 -3.09 8.57
N ALA A 37 -14.10 -4.23 8.23
CA ALA A 37 -13.82 -4.96 7.00
C ALA A 37 -14.10 -4.11 5.75
N ALA A 38 -15.21 -3.37 5.72
CA ALA A 38 -15.53 -2.43 4.63
C ALA A 38 -14.44 -1.36 4.44
N ARG A 39 -13.96 -0.78 5.54
CA ARG A 39 -12.93 0.27 5.51
C ARG A 39 -11.60 -0.27 5.02
N VAL A 40 -11.18 -1.44 5.52
CA VAL A 40 -9.94 -2.11 5.11
C VAL A 40 -9.99 -2.47 3.62
N ALA A 41 -11.06 -3.15 3.19
CA ALA A 41 -11.24 -3.51 1.78
C ALA A 41 -11.18 -2.28 0.88
N ARG A 42 -11.95 -1.23 1.20
CA ARG A 42 -11.98 0.01 0.40
C ARG A 42 -10.60 0.67 0.30
N TYR A 43 -9.84 0.71 1.39
CA TYR A 43 -8.51 1.30 1.36
C TYR A 43 -7.58 0.54 0.40
N PHE A 44 -7.50 -0.79 0.56
CA PHE A 44 -6.59 -1.60 -0.23
C PHE A 44 -7.01 -1.75 -1.70
N THR A 45 -8.29 -1.58 -2.03
CA THR A 45 -8.77 -1.68 -3.42
C THR A 45 -8.84 -0.34 -4.16
N GLN A 46 -8.88 0.80 -3.44
CA GLN A 46 -9.04 2.12 -4.06
C GLN A 46 -7.87 3.06 -3.81
N ARG A 47 -7.24 2.99 -2.63
CA ARG A 47 -6.21 3.98 -2.22
C ARG A 47 -4.79 3.45 -2.35
N LEU A 48 -4.55 2.18 -2.06
CA LEU A 48 -3.22 1.58 -2.27
C LEU A 48 -2.82 1.54 -3.75
N PRO A 49 -3.70 1.20 -4.72
CA PRO A 49 -3.32 1.23 -6.14
C PRO A 49 -2.82 2.60 -6.60
N GLN A 50 -3.43 3.69 -6.11
CA GLN A 50 -2.98 5.06 -6.39
C GLN A 50 -1.58 5.37 -5.83
N HIS A 51 -1.16 4.69 -4.78
CA HIS A 51 0.22 4.79 -4.25
C HIS A 51 1.18 4.09 -5.22
N PHE A 52 0.90 2.84 -5.60
CA PHE A 52 1.72 2.10 -6.56
C PHE A 52 1.79 2.80 -7.92
N GLU A 53 0.69 3.30 -8.46
CA GLU A 53 0.67 4.04 -9.72
C GLU A 53 1.56 5.29 -9.69
N ALA A 54 1.55 6.03 -8.57
CA ALA A 54 2.42 7.19 -8.40
C ALA A 54 3.90 6.81 -8.43
N GLU A 55 4.25 5.65 -7.90
CA GLU A 55 5.62 5.15 -7.90
C GLU A 55 6.00 4.58 -9.26
N ASP A 56 5.20 3.66 -9.79
CA ASP A 56 5.48 2.90 -11.01
C ASP A 56 5.46 3.76 -12.27
N PHE A 57 4.52 4.69 -12.37
CA PHE A 57 4.30 5.44 -13.60
C PHE A 57 4.81 6.88 -13.55
N ALA A 58 4.87 7.49 -12.36
CA ALA A 58 5.37 8.85 -12.25
C ALA A 58 6.84 8.88 -11.81
N LEU A 59 7.16 8.19 -10.72
CA LEU A 59 8.45 8.31 -10.03
C LEU A 59 9.58 7.48 -10.68
N LEU A 60 9.39 6.16 -10.78
CA LEU A 60 10.41 5.22 -11.25
C LEU A 60 10.93 5.55 -12.65
N PRO A 61 10.10 5.92 -13.66
CA PRO A 61 10.58 6.23 -15.00
C PRO A 61 11.59 7.39 -15.01
N ARG A 62 11.39 8.39 -14.16
CA ARG A 62 12.30 9.55 -14.05
C ARG A 62 13.60 9.17 -13.35
N LEU A 63 13.57 8.26 -12.38
CA LEU A 63 14.80 7.78 -11.74
C LEU A 63 15.63 6.92 -12.70
N PHE A 64 15.00 6.14 -13.57
CA PHE A 64 15.71 5.33 -14.57
C PHE A 64 16.44 6.17 -15.64
N THR A 65 16.08 7.44 -15.83
CA THR A 65 16.80 8.34 -16.75
C THR A 65 17.94 9.10 -16.07
N THR A 66 18.09 8.97 -14.75
CA THR A 66 19.19 9.59 -13.99
C THR A 66 20.41 8.67 -13.89
N THR A 67 21.60 9.26 -13.74
CA THR A 67 22.82 8.49 -13.47
C THR A 67 22.86 8.06 -12.01
N ILE A 68 22.56 6.79 -11.75
CA ILE A 68 22.55 6.18 -10.41
C ILE A 68 23.44 4.93 -10.39
N SER A 69 23.85 4.50 -9.19
CA SER A 69 24.69 3.29 -9.05
C SER A 69 23.93 2.02 -9.43
N THR A 70 24.66 0.98 -9.84
CA THR A 70 24.10 -0.35 -10.14
C THR A 70 23.36 -0.96 -8.93
N GLU A 71 23.85 -0.71 -7.73
CA GLU A 71 23.17 -1.13 -6.49
C GLU A 71 21.80 -0.45 -6.35
N MET A 72 21.74 0.86 -6.58
CA MET A 72 20.50 1.61 -6.51
C MET A 72 19.51 1.15 -7.58
N MET A 73 20.00 0.90 -8.80
CA MET A 73 19.19 0.36 -9.89
C MET A 73 18.57 -1.01 -9.53
N ARG A 74 19.28 -1.85 -8.78
CA ARG A 74 18.76 -3.12 -8.28
C ARG A 74 17.61 -2.92 -7.28
N HIS A 75 17.72 -1.94 -6.39
CA HIS A 75 16.62 -1.59 -5.48
C HIS A 75 15.39 -1.10 -6.24
N LEU A 76 15.56 -0.26 -7.26
CA LEU A 76 14.44 0.21 -8.10
C LEU A 76 13.75 -0.94 -8.85
N TRP A 77 14.50 -1.92 -9.37
CA TRP A 77 13.88 -3.11 -9.96
C TRP A 77 13.17 -4.00 -8.94
N GLY A 78 13.63 -4.01 -7.69
CA GLY A 78 12.97 -4.73 -6.60
C GLY A 78 11.55 -4.22 -6.30
N MET A 79 11.25 -2.94 -6.57
CA MET A 79 9.94 -2.33 -6.31
C MET A 79 8.80 -3.07 -7.00
N LYS A 80 8.93 -3.33 -8.30
CA LYS A 80 7.87 -4.00 -9.06
C LYS A 80 7.57 -5.41 -8.53
N LEU A 81 8.61 -6.17 -8.19
CA LEU A 81 8.45 -7.50 -7.60
C LEU A 81 7.77 -7.44 -6.22
N GLN A 82 8.05 -6.39 -5.45
CA GLN A 82 7.37 -6.15 -4.18
C GLN A 82 5.90 -5.80 -4.39
N HIS A 83 5.56 -4.90 -5.32
CA HIS A 83 4.17 -4.57 -5.66
C HIS A 83 3.40 -5.84 -6.07
N GLU A 84 3.96 -6.66 -6.97
CA GLU A 84 3.34 -7.91 -7.40
C GLU A 84 3.11 -8.89 -6.23
N ALA A 85 4.06 -9.03 -5.31
CA ALA A 85 3.91 -9.88 -4.13
C ALA A 85 2.80 -9.38 -3.19
N ILE A 86 2.66 -8.06 -3.07
CA ILE A 86 1.62 -7.41 -2.28
C ILE A 86 0.25 -7.64 -2.91
N GLU A 87 0.12 -7.39 -4.20
CA GLU A 87 -1.12 -7.61 -4.96
C GLU A 87 -1.58 -9.06 -4.86
N GLN A 88 -0.64 -10.02 -4.93
CA GLN A 88 -0.94 -11.43 -4.70
C GLN A 88 -1.47 -11.70 -3.30
N ALA A 89 -0.91 -11.09 -2.25
CA ALA A 89 -1.46 -11.21 -0.90
C ALA A 89 -2.87 -10.59 -0.80
N LEU A 90 -3.08 -9.42 -1.43
CA LEU A 90 -4.37 -8.73 -1.43
C LEU A 90 -5.46 -9.49 -2.20
N SER A 91 -5.12 -10.15 -3.31
CA SER A 91 -6.08 -10.98 -4.06
C SER A 91 -6.70 -12.10 -3.21
N LYS A 92 -5.99 -12.55 -2.17
CA LYS A 92 -6.46 -13.56 -1.20
C LYS A 92 -7.24 -12.93 -0.05
N LEU A 93 -6.79 -11.77 0.44
CA LEU A 93 -7.38 -11.10 1.61
C LEU A 93 -8.67 -10.32 1.29
N VAL A 94 -8.72 -9.63 0.16
CA VAL A 94 -9.85 -8.77 -0.22
C VAL A 94 -11.18 -9.56 -0.22
N PRO A 95 -11.28 -10.77 -0.81
CA PRO A 95 -12.49 -11.57 -0.72
C PRO A 95 -12.92 -11.90 0.70
N LEU A 96 -11.98 -12.11 1.63
CA LEU A 96 -12.28 -12.38 3.04
C LEU A 96 -12.87 -11.14 3.72
N TRP A 97 -12.32 -9.96 3.47
CA TRP A 97 -12.87 -8.71 4.01
C TRP A 97 -14.25 -8.39 3.43
N LEU A 98 -14.47 -8.64 2.14
CA LEU A 98 -15.78 -8.46 1.52
C LEU A 98 -16.80 -9.45 2.10
N THR A 99 -16.41 -10.70 2.29
CA THR A 99 -17.27 -11.70 2.94
C THR A 99 -17.60 -11.29 4.37
N LEU A 100 -16.62 -10.85 5.15
CA LEU A 100 -16.85 -10.43 6.54
C LEU A 100 -17.69 -9.15 6.63
N ARG A 101 -17.58 -8.24 5.65
CA ARG A 101 -18.45 -7.08 5.52
C ARG A 101 -19.91 -7.50 5.38
N ASP A 102 -20.18 -8.45 4.50
CA ASP A 102 -21.54 -8.85 4.12
C ASP A 102 -22.16 -9.88 5.09
N SER A 103 -21.31 -10.66 5.76
CA SER A 103 -21.70 -11.76 6.65
C SER A 103 -20.80 -11.80 7.90
N PRO A 104 -20.91 -10.80 8.81
CA PRO A 104 -20.04 -10.66 9.98
C PRO A 104 -20.15 -11.84 10.97
N GLU A 105 -21.27 -12.55 11.00
CA GLU A 105 -21.47 -13.78 11.80
C GLU A 105 -20.50 -14.90 11.43
N ARG A 106 -19.93 -14.87 10.21
CA ARG A 106 -18.93 -15.84 9.75
C ARG A 106 -17.53 -15.58 10.27
N TYR A 107 -17.35 -14.57 11.14
CA TYR A 107 -16.04 -14.23 11.68
C TYR A 107 -15.27 -15.43 12.24
N GLY A 108 -15.94 -16.32 12.98
CA GLY A 108 -15.30 -17.52 13.55
C GLY A 108 -14.65 -18.41 12.50
N GLU A 109 -15.24 -18.51 11.30
CA GLU A 109 -14.71 -19.28 10.16
C GLU A 109 -13.53 -18.57 9.48
N LEU A 110 -13.56 -17.23 9.47
CA LEU A 110 -12.61 -16.40 8.70
C LEU A 110 -11.40 -15.94 9.52
N ALA A 111 -11.51 -15.92 10.85
CA ALA A 111 -10.54 -15.28 11.76
C ALA A 111 -9.10 -15.75 11.53
N GLU A 112 -8.88 -17.06 11.42
CA GLU A 112 -7.53 -17.63 11.24
C GLU A 112 -6.90 -17.22 9.90
N SER A 113 -7.68 -17.25 8.82
CA SER A 113 -7.24 -16.84 7.49
C SER A 113 -7.00 -15.33 7.41
N LEU A 114 -7.85 -14.53 8.06
CA LEU A 114 -7.67 -13.08 8.20
C LEU A 114 -6.40 -12.76 8.98
N ALA A 115 -6.15 -13.43 10.11
CA ALA A 115 -4.96 -13.21 10.93
C ALA A 115 -3.68 -13.55 10.17
N ARG A 116 -3.58 -14.76 9.60
CA ARG A 116 -2.41 -15.19 8.82
C ARG A 116 -2.15 -14.31 7.61
N GLY A 117 -3.19 -14.06 6.81
CA GLY A 117 -3.06 -13.23 5.61
C GLY A 117 -2.65 -11.81 5.96
N SER A 118 -3.26 -11.21 7.00
CA SER A 118 -2.93 -9.83 7.41
C SER A 118 -1.52 -9.73 8.00
N GLN A 119 -1.04 -10.76 8.71
CA GLN A 119 0.34 -10.83 9.16
C GLN A 119 1.31 -10.89 7.98
N GLN A 120 1.02 -11.71 6.96
CA GLN A 120 1.82 -11.76 5.74
C GLN A 120 1.85 -10.39 5.02
N LEU A 121 0.69 -9.75 4.86
CA LEU A 121 0.58 -8.42 4.27
C LEU A 121 1.41 -7.39 5.05
N MET A 122 1.39 -7.46 6.39
CA MET A 122 2.20 -6.59 7.24
C MET A 122 3.69 -6.73 7.00
N LEU A 123 4.19 -7.96 6.91
CA LEU A 123 5.60 -8.20 6.64
C LEU A 123 6.00 -7.68 5.25
N LEU A 124 5.17 -7.91 4.23
CA LEU A 124 5.40 -7.39 2.88
C LEU A 124 5.42 -5.85 2.85
N MET A 125 4.47 -5.20 3.55
CA MET A 125 4.44 -3.73 3.65
C MET A 125 5.67 -3.19 4.34
N GLU A 126 6.09 -3.79 5.46
CA GLU A 126 7.26 -3.28 6.18
C GLU A 126 8.53 -3.35 5.33
N VAL A 127 8.75 -4.46 4.61
CA VAL A 127 9.88 -4.59 3.68
C VAL A 127 9.81 -3.54 2.58
N HIS A 128 8.63 -3.34 2.01
CA HIS A 128 8.40 -2.42 0.91
C HIS A 128 8.59 -0.95 1.31
N LEU A 129 7.92 -0.53 2.37
CA LEU A 129 8.03 0.83 2.90
C LEU A 129 9.45 1.14 3.40
N HIS A 130 10.16 0.15 3.95
CA HIS A 130 11.56 0.32 4.31
C HIS A 130 12.44 0.58 3.08
N LEU A 131 12.20 -0.10 1.95
CA LEU A 131 12.90 0.17 0.71
C LEU A 131 12.63 1.61 0.23
N GLU A 132 11.37 2.03 0.24
CA GLU A 132 10.97 3.38 -0.13
C GLU A 132 11.68 4.44 0.74
N GLU A 133 11.62 4.28 2.07
CA GLU A 133 12.14 5.24 3.04
C GLU A 133 13.68 5.34 3.03
N GLN A 134 14.37 4.20 2.89
CA GLN A 134 15.84 4.15 2.98
C GLN A 134 16.55 4.41 1.65
N TYR A 135 15.89 4.11 0.52
CA TYR A 135 16.56 4.16 -0.79
C TYR A 135 15.81 5.05 -1.77
N LEU A 136 14.51 4.80 -1.99
CA LEU A 136 13.76 5.49 -3.04
C LEU A 136 13.62 7.00 -2.77
N PHE A 137 13.09 7.39 -1.61
CA PHE A 137 12.85 8.80 -1.31
C PHE A 137 14.13 9.62 -1.15
N PRO A 138 15.21 9.10 -0.53
CA PRO A 138 16.52 9.76 -0.59
C PRO A 138 16.98 9.98 -2.03
N LEU A 139 16.88 8.97 -2.90
CA LEU A 139 17.28 9.10 -4.30
C LEU A 139 16.49 10.16 -5.05
N VAL A 140 15.18 10.22 -4.82
CA VAL A 140 14.30 11.25 -5.38
C VAL A 140 14.74 12.64 -4.96
N ARG A 141 15.11 12.83 -3.68
CA ARG A 141 15.59 14.12 -3.17
C ARG A 141 16.94 14.53 -3.76
N THR A 142 17.82 13.57 -4.05
CA THR A 142 19.17 13.86 -4.52
C THR A 142 19.28 13.97 -6.04
N CYS A 143 18.45 13.24 -6.79
CA CYS A 143 18.60 13.08 -8.23
C CYS A 143 17.57 13.86 -9.05
N LEU A 144 16.41 14.22 -8.49
CA LEU A 144 15.40 14.97 -9.22
C LEU A 144 15.46 16.46 -8.85
N PRO A 145 15.48 17.36 -9.84
CA PRO A 145 15.44 18.80 -9.58
C PRO A 145 14.08 19.22 -9.02
N PRO A 146 13.98 20.35 -8.29
CA PRO A 146 12.73 20.82 -7.68
C PRO A 146 11.56 20.92 -8.66
N GLU A 147 11.82 21.36 -9.89
CA GLU A 147 10.81 21.51 -10.94
C GLU A 147 10.18 20.16 -11.30
N ALA A 148 11.00 19.11 -11.40
CA ALA A 148 10.50 17.75 -11.66
C ALA A 148 9.65 17.22 -10.49
N LEU A 149 9.96 17.61 -9.24
CA LEU A 149 9.17 17.23 -8.06
C LEU A 149 7.81 17.93 -8.01
N GLU A 150 7.70 19.15 -8.53
CA GLU A 150 6.45 19.90 -8.66
C GLU A 150 5.56 19.36 -9.79
N GLU A 151 6.14 19.05 -10.95
CA GLU A 151 5.45 18.38 -12.05
C GLU A 151 4.86 17.04 -11.59
N LEU A 152 5.69 16.22 -10.94
CA LEU A 152 5.27 14.97 -10.33
C LEU A 152 4.08 15.19 -9.38
N ALA A 153 4.17 16.17 -8.49
CA ALA A 153 3.11 16.44 -7.51
C ALA A 153 1.77 16.72 -8.20
N THR A 154 1.82 17.48 -9.28
CA THR A 154 0.64 17.81 -10.10
C THR A 154 0.06 16.58 -10.79
N GLU A 155 0.90 15.70 -11.36
CA GLU A 155 0.48 14.45 -12.00
C GLU A 155 -0.27 13.53 -11.03
N VAL A 156 0.28 13.30 -9.83
CA VAL A 156 -0.35 12.42 -8.82
C VAL A 156 -1.63 13.02 -8.26
N LEU A 157 -1.69 14.34 -8.07
CA LEU A 157 -2.93 15.00 -7.63
C LEU A 157 -4.03 14.88 -8.70
N ARG A 158 -3.71 15.10 -9.99
CA ARG A 158 -4.69 14.88 -11.08
C ARG A 158 -5.18 13.43 -11.14
N GLY A 159 -4.28 12.45 -10.99
CA GLY A 159 -4.66 11.03 -10.98
C GLY A 159 -5.60 10.68 -9.83
N ARG A 160 -5.48 11.37 -8.68
CA ARG A 160 -6.37 11.18 -7.52
C ARG A 160 -7.74 11.84 -7.68
N ASP A 161 -7.84 12.93 -8.43
CA ASP A 161 -9.08 13.67 -8.64
C ASP A 161 -9.99 13.04 -9.70
N LEU A 162 -9.43 12.32 -10.68
CA LEU A 162 -10.20 11.63 -11.74
C LEU A 162 -10.95 10.38 -11.27
N LEU A 163 -10.77 9.96 -10.02
CA LEU A 163 -11.31 8.71 -9.46
C LEU A 163 -12.17 8.92 -8.20
N ASN A 164 -12.41 10.16 -7.76
CA ASN A 164 -13.41 10.51 -6.73
C ASN A 164 -14.71 10.98 -7.41
#